data_AF-A0A7W9Z458-F1
#
_entry.id   AF-A0A7W9Z458-F1
#
_cell.length_a   1.000
_cell.length_b   1.000
_cell.length_c   1.000
_cell.angle_alpha   90.00
_cell.angle_beta   90.00
_cell.angle_gamma   90.00
#
_symmetry.space_group_name_H-M   'P 1'
#
loop_
_entity.id
_entity.type
_entity.pdbx_description
1 polymer ?
#
loop_
_entity_poly.entity_id
_entity_poly.type
_entity_poly.pdbx_seq_one_letter_code
_entity_poly.pdbx_strand_id
1 'polypeptide(L)' 'MVSQEDLAFRAGLDRTYVSGIERGRRNPSLNSMQRLAVELSVSLDQVFILARKLAEQDEDLPAQKRVRKPHAHS' A
#
# COMPACT_ATOMS: atom_id res chain seq x y z
N MET A 1 -15.34 -1.28 13.21
CA MET A 1 -14.82 -0.74 11.94
C MET A 1 -14.31 0.67 12.24
N VAL A 2 -13.03 0.95 12.01
CA VAL A 2 -12.51 2.32 12.13
C VAL A 2 -12.91 3.07 10.85
N SER A 3 -13.43 4.30 10.96
CA SER A 3 -13.77 5.07 9.75
C SER A 3 -12.50 5.56 9.03
N GLN A 4 -12.61 5.91 7.74
CA GLN A 4 -11.49 6.52 7.02
C GLN A 4 -11.00 7.81 7.68
N GLU A 5 -11.93 8.57 8.26
CA GLU A 5 -11.65 9.80 8.99
C GLU A 5 -10.87 9.51 10.27
N ASP A 6 -11.29 8.51 11.05
CA ASP A 6 -10.58 8.08 12.25
C ASP A 6 -9.19 7.54 11.92
N LEU A 7 -9.06 6.72 10.87
CA LEU A 7 -7.77 6.18 10.44
C LEU A 7 -6.83 7.30 9.99
N ALA A 8 -7.32 8.24 9.19
CA ALA A 8 -6.54 9.39 8.74
C ALA A 8 -6.08 10.23 9.93
N PHE A 9 -6.99 10.52 10.87
CA PHE A 9 -6.68 11.27 12.08
C PHE A 9 -5.59 10.58 12.92
N ARG A 10 -5.74 9.29 13.24
CA ARG A 10 -4.74 8.55 14.02
C ARG A 10 -3.39 8.45 13.30
N ALA A 11 -3.44 8.24 11.98
CA ALA A 11 -2.23 8.23 11.16
C ALA A 11 -1.65 9.63 10.99
N GLY A 12 -2.32 10.70 11.45
CA GLY A 12 -1.99 12.11 11.27
C GLY A 12 -1.84 12.52 9.80
N LEU A 13 -2.73 11.97 8.96
CA LEU A 13 -2.86 12.26 7.53
C LEU A 13 -4.18 12.98 7.27
N ASP A 14 -4.22 13.76 6.19
CA ASP A 14 -5.47 14.37 5.74
C ASP A 14 -6.42 13.29 5.19
N ARG A 15 -7.69 13.34 5.56
CA ARG A 15 -8.71 12.38 5.10
C ARG A 15 -8.82 12.34 3.58
N THR A 16 -8.73 13.47 2.89
CA THR A 16 -8.75 13.53 1.42
C THR A 16 -7.52 12.91 0.79
N TYR A 17 -6.36 12.99 1.48
CA TYR A 17 -5.14 12.32 1.05
C TYR A 17 -5.28 10.79 1.15
N VAL A 18 -5.76 10.27 2.28
CA VAL A 18 -6.06 8.83 2.46
C VAL A 18 -7.06 8.35 1.40
N SER A 19 -8.10 9.13 1.17
CA SER A 19 -9.10 8.87 0.13
C SER A 19 -8.48 8.83 -1.27
N GLY A 20 -7.51 9.70 -1.55
CA GLY A 20 -6.77 9.70 -2.80
C GLY A 20 -5.90 8.45 -2.98
N ILE A 21 -5.31 7.92 -1.90
CA ILE A 21 -4.51 6.69 -1.91
C ILE A 21 -5.39 5.48 -2.26
N GLU A 22 -6.54 5.32 -1.60
CA GLU A 22 -7.45 4.18 -1.83
C GLU A 22 -7.95 4.09 -3.27
N ARG A 23 -8.14 5.24 -3.93
CA ARG A 23 -8.56 5.32 -5.34
C ARG A 23 -7.38 5.27 -6.32
N GLY A 24 -6.15 5.08 -5.86
CA GLY A 24 -4.95 5.10 -6.69
C GLY A 24 -4.62 6.47 -7.31
N ARG A 25 -5.19 7.56 -6.79
CA ARG A 25 -4.96 8.95 -7.28
C ARG A 25 -3.73 9.61 -6.64
N ARG A 26 -3.17 9.02 -5.59
CA ARG A 26 -1.99 9.52 -4.87
C ARG A 26 -0.94 8.43 -4.74
N ASN A 27 0.32 8.82 -4.87
CA ASN A 27 1.48 7.98 -4.55
C ASN A 27 2.00 8.34 -3.16
N PRO A 28 1.70 7.55 -2.11
CA PRO A 28 2.13 7.87 -0.76
C PRO A 28 3.64 7.73 -0.57
N SER A 29 4.22 8.59 0.28
CA SER A 29 5.62 8.41 0.71
C SER A 29 5.76 7.15 1.58
N LEU A 30 6.97 6.61 1.71
CA LEU A 30 7.24 5.49 2.63
C LEU A 30 6.84 5.81 4.07
N ASN A 31 7.07 7.05 4.52
CA ASN A 31 6.67 7.49 5.85
C ASN A 31 5.14 7.46 6.02
N SER A 32 4.40 7.94 5.01
CA SER A 32 2.92 7.89 5.02
C SER A 32 2.40 6.45 5.03
N MET A 33 3.01 5.55 4.25
CA MET A 33 2.68 4.13 4.26
C MET A 33 2.98 3.48 5.62
N GLN A 34 4.12 3.80 6.24
CA GLN A 34 4.48 3.31 7.57
C GLN A 34 3.46 3.72 8.63
N ARG A 35 3.00 4.97 8.60
CA ARG A 35 2.00 5.49 9.55
C ARG A 35 0.65 4.79 9.39
N LEU A 36 0.20 4.59 8.15
CA LEU A 36 -1.01 3.83 7.85
C LEU A 36 -0.90 2.38 8.31
N ALA A 37 0.25 1.72 8.09
CA ALA A 37 0.48 0.35 8.50
C ALA A 37 0.39 0.19 10.03
N VAL A 38 1.01 1.09 10.80
CA VAL A 38 0.96 1.11 12.27
C VAL A 38 -0.48 1.21 12.76
N GLU A 39 -1.27 2.15 12.24
CA GLU A 39 -2.66 2.33 12.68
C GLU A 39 -3.60 1.19 12.25
N LEU A 40 -3.27 0.52 11.14
CA LEU A 40 -3.94 -0.70 10.71
C LEU A 40 -3.45 -1.95 11.46
N SER A 41 -2.52 -1.80 12.40
CA SER A 41 -1.91 -2.91 13.16
C SER A 41 -1.28 -3.98 12.26
N VAL A 42 -0.68 -3.55 11.16
CA VAL A 42 0.09 -4.40 10.24
C VAL A 42 1.51 -3.89 10.10
N SER A 43 2.42 -4.80 9.79
CA SER A 43 3.79 -4.42 9.44
C SER A 43 3.84 -3.86 8.02
N LEU A 44 4.76 -2.92 7.77
CA LEU A 44 4.84 -2.28 6.45
C LEU A 44 5.23 -3.28 5.34
N ASP A 45 6.06 -4.27 5.64
CA ASP A 45 6.44 -5.33 4.69
C ASP A 45 5.24 -6.20 4.27
N GLN A 46 4.28 -6.46 5.18
CA GLN A 46 3.03 -7.15 4.82
C GLN A 46 2.23 -6.39 3.76
N VAL A 47 2.22 -5.05 3.82
CA VAL A 47 1.57 -4.21 2.79
C VAL A 47 2.22 -4.42 1.43
N PHE A 48 3.55 -4.45 1.36
CA PHE A 48 4.28 -4.69 0.10
C PHE A 48 4.13 -6.12 -0.41
N ILE A 49 4.10 -7.12 0.47
CA ILE A 49 3.82 -8.52 0.11
C ILE A 49 2.43 -8.61 -0.52
N LEU A 50 1.42 -7.97 0.09
CA LEU A 50 0.06 -7.95 -0.46
C LEU A 50 0.01 -7.24 -1.81
N ALA A 51 0.64 -6.06 -1.93
CA ALA A 51 0.71 -5.31 -3.18
C ALA A 51 1.34 -6.14 -4.31
N ARG A 52 2.40 -6.91 -4.00
CA ARG A 52 3.02 -7.83 -4.96
C ARG A 52 2.07 -8.95 -5.38
N LYS A 53 1.37 -9.59 -4.43
CA LYS A 53 0.39 -10.64 -4.73
C LYS A 53 -0.72 -10.13 -5.65
N LEU A 54 -1.25 -8.93 -5.38
CA LEU A 54 -2.26 -8.29 -6.23
C LEU A 54 -1.72 -8.00 -7.63
N ALA A 55 -0.50 -7.49 -7.75
CA ALA A 55 0.13 -7.23 -9.04
C ALA A 55 0.46 -8.51 -9.84
N GLU A 56 0.62 -9.65 -9.17
CA GLU A 56 0.82 -10.96 -9.81
C GLU A 56 -0.51 -11.59 -10.27
N GLN A 57 -1.63 -11.23 -9.61
CA GLN A 57 -2.99 -11.70 -9.95
C GLN A 57 -3.66 -10.89 -11.04
N ASP A 58 -3.22 -9.65 -11.24
CA ASP A 58 -3.74 -8.76 -12.26
C ASP A 58 -3.00 -9.00 -13.60
N GLU A 59 -3.63 -9.77 -14.49
CA GLU A 59 -3.09 -10.19 -15.79
C GLU A 59 -2.86 -9.00 -16.76
N ASP A 60 -3.54 -7.87 -16.53
CA ASP A 60 -3.50 -6.68 -17.38
C ASP A 60 -2.35 -5.71 -17.04
N LEU A 61 -1.50 -6.00 -16.05
CA LEU A 61 -0.31 -5.17 -15.83
C LEU A 61 0.69 -5.30 -16.99
N PRO A 62 1.15 -4.18 -17.58
CA PRO A 62 2.15 -4.21 -18.63
C PRO A 62 3.43 -4.90 -18.14
N ALA A 63 3.99 -5.80 -18.95
CA ALA A 63 5.06 -6.73 -18.60
C ALA A 63 6.32 -6.06 -17.98
N GLN A 64 6.55 -4.77 -18.26
CA GLN A 64 7.67 -4.00 -17.69
C GLN A 64 7.46 -3.56 -16.23
N LYS A 65 6.21 -3.56 -15.75
CA LYS A 65 5.83 -3.13 -14.39
C LYS A 65 5.62 -4.29 -13.42
N ARG A 66 5.67 -5.53 -13.92
CA ARG A 66 5.69 -6.74 -13.09
C ARG A 66 6.98 -6.75 -12.26
N VAL A 67 6.84 -6.88 -10.95
CA VAL A 67 7.98 -7.06 -10.04
C VAL A 67 8.75 -8.30 -10.51
N ARG A 68 9.99 -8.11 -10.98
CA ARG A 68 10.86 -9.23 -11.36
C ARG A 68 11.01 -10.15 -10.13
N LYS A 69 10.64 -11.42 -10.27
CA LYS A 69 10.83 -12.40 -9.20
C LYS A 69 12.33 -12.43 -8.84
N PRO A 70 12.72 -12.36 -7.56
CA PRO A 70 14.11 -12.54 -7.18
C PRO A 70 14.53 -13.95 -7.60
N HIS A 71 15.55 -14.05 -8.47
CA HIS A 71 16.17 -15.33 -8.77
C HIS A 71 16.92 -15.78 -7.51
N ALA A 72 16.38 -16.79 -6.82
CA ALA A 72 17.12 -17.54 -5.83
C ALA A 72 18.37 -18.11 -6.51
N HIS A 73 19.55 -17.65 -6.11
CA HIS A 73 20.80 -18.30 -6.48
C HIS A 73 20.95 -19.54 -5.60
N SER A 74 21.00 -20.69 -6.27
CA SER A 74 21.49 -21.96 -5.73
C SER A 74 22.95 -21.86 -5.29
#